data_AF-A0A8T4JW69-F1
#
_entry.id   AF-A0A8T4JW69-F1
#
_cell.length_a   1.000
_cell.length_b   1.000
_cell.length_c   1.000
_cell.angle_alpha   90.00
_cell.angle_beta   90.00
_cell.angle_gamma   90.00
#
_symmetry.space_group_name_H-M   'P 1'
#
loop_
_entity.id
_entity.type
_entity.pdbx_description
1 polymer ?
#
loop_
_entity_poly.entity_id
_entity_poly.type
_entity_poly.pdbx_seq_one_letter_code
_entity_poly.pdbx_strand_id
1 'polypeptide(L)'
;MASLKEYQEWVKDAWTKSPKKEISESDELLFLMEEIGEMAEAIRKLKGNKENKDIKADLEKEMGDTLLSLITLSIRYNINLEQAFEKTKRSIIDRYMD
;
A
#
# COMPACT_ATOMS: atom_id res chain seq x y z
N MET A 1 -1.52 2.59 -18.42
CA MET A 1 -1.49 2.62 -16.94
C MET A 1 -1.99 1.28 -16.47
N ALA A 2 -1.30 0.63 -15.54
CA ALA A 2 -1.78 -0.60 -14.94
C ALA A 2 -2.91 -0.31 -13.93
N SER A 3 -3.90 -1.19 -13.87
CA SER A 3 -5.00 -1.23 -12.92
C SER A 3 -4.55 -1.80 -11.58
N LEU A 4 -5.31 -1.54 -10.50
CA LEU A 4 -5.08 -2.17 -9.21
C LEU A 4 -5.09 -3.70 -9.31
N LYS A 5 -5.95 -4.25 -10.17
CA LYS A 5 -6.02 -5.68 -10.44
C LYS A 5 -4.71 -6.22 -11.04
N GLU A 6 -4.14 -5.54 -12.04
CA GLU A 6 -2.85 -5.92 -12.63
C GLU A 6 -1.71 -5.88 -11.61
N TYR A 7 -1.73 -4.92 -10.68
CA TYR A 7 -0.76 -4.90 -9.57
C TYR A 7 -0.97 -6.06 -8.59
N GLN A 8 -2.22 -6.37 -8.21
CA GLN A 8 -2.51 -7.54 -7.35
C GLN A 8 -2.05 -8.85 -8.00
N GLU A 9 -2.25 -9.02 -9.32
CA GLU A 9 -1.80 -10.18 -10.06
C GLU A 9 -0.27 -10.26 -10.12
N TRP A 10 0.41 -9.16 -10.41
CA TRP A 10 1.87 -9.11 -10.43
C TRP A 10 2.48 -9.44 -9.06
N VAL A 11 1.95 -8.89 -7.97
CA VAL A 11 2.43 -9.17 -6.61
C VAL A 11 2.19 -10.64 -6.25
N LYS A 12 1.02 -11.19 -6.58
CA LYS A 12 0.72 -12.60 -6.37
C LYS A 12 1.74 -13.49 -7.07
N ASP A 13 2.02 -13.23 -8.35
CA ASP A 13 3.01 -13.96 -9.13
C ASP A 13 4.43 -13.82 -8.54
N ALA A 14 4.82 -12.62 -8.11
CA ALA A 14 6.11 -12.36 -7.48
C ALA A 14 6.29 -13.20 -6.20
N TRP A 15 5.26 -13.28 -5.35
CA TRP A 15 5.28 -14.07 -4.13
C TRP A 15 5.33 -15.58 -4.38
N THR A 16 4.68 -16.09 -5.43
CA THR A 16 4.82 -17.52 -5.79
C THR A 16 6.24 -17.91 -6.21
N LYS A 17 7.02 -16.95 -6.74
CA LYS A 17 8.40 -17.16 -7.19
C LYS A 17 9.42 -16.87 -6.09
N SER A 18 8.98 -16.33 -4.96
CA SER A 18 9.87 -15.95 -3.86
C SER A 18 10.43 -17.19 -3.16
N PRO A 19 11.75 -17.26 -2.91
CA PRO A 19 12.34 -18.35 -2.15
C PRO A 19 12.06 -18.23 -0.63
N LYS A 20 11.52 -17.08 -0.17
CA LYS A 20 11.16 -16.87 1.23
C LYS A 20 10.00 -17.78 1.60
N LYS A 21 10.25 -18.75 2.49
CA LYS A 21 9.22 -19.61 3.06
C LYS A 21 8.65 -18.97 4.32
N GLU A 22 7.34 -19.15 4.51
CA GLU A 22 6.63 -18.93 5.77
C GLU A 22 6.59 -17.47 6.28
N ILE A 23 6.10 -16.54 5.46
CA ILE A 23 5.63 -15.25 5.98
C ILE A 23 4.24 -15.46 6.60
N SER A 24 4.12 -15.25 7.91
CA SER A 24 2.84 -15.34 8.61
C SER A 24 1.98 -14.11 8.36
N GLU A 25 0.69 -14.21 8.66
CA GLU A 25 -0.21 -13.05 8.64
C GLU A 25 0.26 -11.94 9.59
N SER A 26 0.74 -12.31 10.79
CA SER A 26 1.29 -11.37 11.76
C SER A 26 2.50 -10.62 11.21
N ASP A 27 3.35 -11.30 10.43
CA ASP A 27 4.51 -10.66 9.79
C ASP A 27 4.06 -9.68 8.70
N GLU A 28 3.07 -10.02 7.88
CA GLU A 28 2.53 -9.09 6.87
C GLU A 28 1.89 -7.85 7.50
N LEU A 29 1.19 -8.03 8.63
CA LEU A 29 0.66 -6.90 9.40
C LEU A 29 1.78 -6.05 10.00
N LEU A 30 2.84 -6.69 10.49
CA LEU A 30 4.01 -5.98 11.03
C LEU A 30 4.70 -5.16 9.93
N PHE A 31 4.90 -5.73 8.74
CA PHE A 31 5.46 -5.01 7.59
C PHE A 31 4.58 -3.83 7.21
N LEU A 32 3.25 -4.01 7.10
CA LEU A 32 2.36 -2.87 6.82
C LEU A 32 2.51 -1.75 7.85
N MET A 33 2.61 -2.09 9.14
CA MET A 33 2.80 -1.10 10.20
C MET A 33 4.17 -0.42 10.14
N GLU A 34 5.22 -1.15 9.74
CA GLU A 34 6.56 -0.64 9.50
C GLU A 34 6.55 0.40 8.37
N GLU A 35 6.00 0.06 7.20
CA GLU A 35 5.91 0.98 6.04
C GLU A 35 5.10 2.25 6.36
N ILE A 36 4.01 2.11 7.15
CA ILE A 36 3.24 3.27 7.63
C ILE A 36 4.10 4.16 8.55
N GLY A 37 4.95 3.56 9.39
CA GLY A 37 5.90 4.27 10.24
C GLY A 37 6.94 5.04 9.45
N GLU A 38 7.55 4.42 8.45
CA GLU A 38 8.52 5.05 7.54
C GLU A 38 7.87 6.20 6.75
N MET A 39 6.67 5.97 6.22
CA MET A 39 5.88 7.01 5.56
C MET A 39 5.60 8.19 6.50
N ALA A 40 5.22 7.93 7.76
CA ALA A 40 4.99 8.98 8.74
C ALA A 40 6.26 9.79 9.05
N GLU A 41 7.42 9.13 9.11
CA GLU A 41 8.71 9.80 9.26
C GLU A 41 9.04 10.68 8.05
N ALA A 42 8.86 10.17 6.83
CA ALA A 42 9.07 10.94 5.59
C ALA A 42 8.17 12.19 5.53
N ILE A 43 6.89 12.06 5.88
CA ILE A 43 5.96 13.19 5.99
C ILE A 43 6.43 14.22 7.03
N ARG A 44 6.90 13.75 8.20
CA ARG A 44 7.41 14.63 9.25
C ARG A 44 8.64 15.43 8.77
N LYS A 45 9.57 14.78 8.08
CA LYS A 45 10.74 15.42 7.48
C LYS A 45 10.33 16.46 6.41
N LEU A 46 9.37 16.13 5.55
CA LEU A 46 8.85 17.05 4.51
C LEU A 46 8.22 18.31 5.09
N LYS A 47 7.48 18.20 6.19
CA LYS A 47 6.87 19.37 6.85
C LYS A 47 7.93 20.37 7.32
N GLY A 48 9.12 19.90 7.69
CA GLY A 48 10.25 20.74 8.09
C GLY A 48 11.08 21.28 6.93
N ASN A 49 10.99 20.70 5.72
CA ASN A 49 11.84 21.07 4.59
C ASN A 49 11.18 20.77 3.22
N LYS A 50 10.17 21.58 2.86
CA LYS A 50 9.25 21.30 1.72
C LYS A 50 9.88 21.27 0.32
N GLU A 51 11.08 21.83 0.15
CA GLU A 51 11.76 21.92 -1.15
C GLU A 51 12.80 20.80 -1.38
N ASN A 52 13.12 20.01 -0.36
CA ASN A 52 14.11 18.95 -0.49
C ASN A 52 13.56 17.79 -1.35
N LYS A 53 14.20 17.54 -2.49
CA LYS A 53 13.81 16.50 -3.47
C LYS A 53 14.03 15.09 -2.93
N ASP A 54 15.08 14.88 -2.13
CA ASP A 54 15.41 13.55 -1.60
C ASP A 54 14.30 13.08 -0.65
N ILE A 55 13.79 13.97 0.21
CA ILE A 55 12.70 13.65 1.13
C ILE A 55 11.38 13.37 0.39
N LYS A 56 11.17 14.00 -0.78
CA LYS A 56 9.99 13.69 -1.62
C LYS A 56 10.11 12.32 -2.26
N ALA A 57 11.31 11.95 -2.71
CA ALA A 57 11.58 10.62 -3.25
C ALA A 57 11.39 9.54 -2.15
N ASP A 58 11.82 9.80 -0.92
CA ASP A 58 11.58 8.92 0.22
C ASP A 58 10.07 8.73 0.44
N LEU A 59 9.28 9.82 0.46
CA LEU A 59 7.83 9.70 0.64
C LEU A 59 7.16 8.89 -0.48
N GLU A 60 7.57 9.09 -1.74
CA GLU A 60 7.04 8.35 -2.87
C GLU A 60 7.32 6.86 -2.74
N LYS A 61 8.54 6.49 -2.32
CA LYS A 61 8.92 5.10 -2.02
C LYS A 61 8.05 4.53 -0.90
N GLU A 62 7.93 5.20 0.25
CA GLU A 62 7.20 4.63 1.40
C GLU A 62 5.69 4.51 1.15
N MET A 63 5.11 5.37 0.32
CA MET A 63 3.74 5.17 -0.17
C MET A 63 3.62 3.91 -1.05
N GLY A 64 4.63 3.65 -1.89
CA GLY A 64 4.72 2.45 -2.72
C GLY A 64 4.84 1.18 -1.89
N ASP A 65 5.71 1.17 -0.88
CA ASP A 65 5.91 0.02 0.00
C ASP A 65 4.68 -0.22 0.89
N THR A 66 4.03 0.84 1.38
CA THR A 66 2.72 0.74 2.06
C THR A 66 1.66 0.10 1.16
N LEU A 67 1.60 0.51 -0.11
CA LEU A 67 0.67 -0.07 -1.09
C LEU A 67 0.98 -1.55 -1.38
N LEU A 68 2.27 -1.91 -1.51
CA LEU A 68 2.70 -3.29 -1.71
C LEU A 68 2.30 -4.20 -0.52
N SER A 69 2.49 -3.71 0.71
CA SER A 69 2.08 -4.41 1.93
C SER A 69 0.56 -4.60 2.01
N LEU A 70 -0.21 -3.57 1.66
CA LEU A 70 -1.67 -3.68 1.56
C LEU A 70 -2.13 -4.67 0.48
N ILE A 71 -1.49 -4.64 -0.70
CA ILE A 71 -1.76 -5.60 -1.78
C ILE A 71 -1.47 -7.03 -1.32
N THR A 72 -0.34 -7.25 -0.64
CA THR A 72 0.04 -8.56 -0.09
C THR A 72 -1.04 -9.12 0.84
N LEU A 73 -1.50 -8.32 1.82
CA LEU A 73 -2.60 -8.71 2.70
C LEU A 73 -3.90 -8.96 1.93
N SER A 74 -4.22 -8.12 0.93
CA SER A 74 -5.44 -8.32 0.12
C SER A 74 -5.44 -9.66 -0.61
N ILE A 75 -4.27 -10.13 -1.08
CA ILE A 75 -4.11 -11.42 -1.76
C ILE A 75 -4.37 -12.56 -0.77
N ARG A 76 -3.80 -12.49 0.45
CA ARG A 76 -4.02 -13.49 1.51
C ARG A 76 -5.51 -13.68 1.81
N TYR A 77 -6.24 -12.58 1.89
CA TYR A 77 -7.66 -12.58 2.20
C TYR A 77 -8.58 -12.72 0.98
N ASN A 78 -8.02 -12.90 -0.22
CA ASN A 78 -8.76 -12.98 -1.48
C ASN A 78 -9.69 -11.78 -1.71
N ILE A 79 -9.22 -10.58 -1.39
CA ILE A 79 -9.93 -9.31 -1.54
C ILE A 79 -9.55 -8.67 -2.88
N ASN A 80 -10.55 -8.29 -3.67
CA ASN A 80 -10.36 -7.44 -4.85
C ASN A 80 -10.32 -5.96 -4.42
N LEU A 81 -9.14 -5.33 -4.50
CA LEU A 81 -8.94 -3.95 -4.04
C LEU A 81 -9.65 -2.92 -4.92
N GLU A 82 -9.77 -3.16 -6.22
CA GLU A 82 -10.50 -2.28 -7.13
C GLU A 82 -12.00 -2.22 -6.77
N GLN A 83 -12.62 -3.37 -6.52
CA GLN A 83 -14.00 -3.43 -6.03
C GLN A 83 -14.14 -2.84 -4.62
N ALA A 84 -13.16 -3.05 -3.74
CA ALA A 84 -13.15 -2.49 -2.39
C ALA A 84 -13.09 -0.95 -2.43
N PHE A 85 -12.27 -0.39 -3.32
CA PHE A 85 -12.17 1.05 -3.53
C PHE A 85 -13.47 1.63 -4.10
N GLU A 86 -14.07 0.99 -5.11
CA GLU A 86 -15.35 1.43 -5.68
C GLU A 86 -16.49 1.42 -4.65
N LYS A 87 -16.55 0.42 -3.77
CA LYS A 87 -17.51 0.40 -2.65
C LYS A 87 -17.30 1.57 -1.68
N THR A 88 -16.04 1.82 -1.32
CA THR A 88 -15.67 2.94 -0.44
C THR A 88 -16.04 4.28 -1.06
N LYS A 89 -15.72 4.47 -2.35
CA LYS A 89 -16.03 5.67 -3.12
C LYS A 89 -17.52 5.98 -3.13
N ARG A 90 -18.37 4.99 -3.43
CA ARG A 90 -19.84 5.17 -3.38
C ARG A 90 -20.30 5.61 -1.99
N SER A 91 -19.83 4.94 -0.94
CA SER A 91 -20.19 5.32 0.44
C SER A 91 -19.72 6.72 0.83
N ILE A 92 -18.65 7.26 0.23
CA ILE A 92 -18.20 8.63 0.48
C ILE A 92 -19.10 9.63 -0.26
N ILE A 93 -19.46 9.33 -1.51
CA ILE A 93 -20.35 10.16 -2.31
C ILE A 93 -21.69 10.32 -1.59
N ASP A 94 -22.33 9.20 -1.22
CA ASP A 94 -23.64 9.18 -0.56
C ASP A 94 -23.67 9.93 0.79
N ARG A 95 -22.51 10.12 1.44
CA ARG A 95 -22.41 10.74 2.78
C ARG A 95 -22.02 12.22 2.75
N TYR A 96 -21.24 12.63 1.76
CA TYR A 96 -20.54 13.91 1.80
C TYR A 96 -20.65 14.72 0.52
N MET A 97 -21.13 14.14 -0.58
CA MET A 97 -21.16 14.80 -1.90
C MET A 97 -22.57 14.88 -2.50
N ASP A 98 -23.49 14.02 -2.07
CA ASP A 98 -24.93 14.11 -2.31
C ASP A 98 -25.67 14.74 -1.12
#